data_AF-A0A8C9VRS7-F1
#
_entry.id   AF-A0A8C9VRS7-F1
#
_cell.length_a   1.000
_cell.length_b   1.000
_cell.length_c   1.000
_cell.angle_alpha   90.00
_cell.angle_beta   90.00
_cell.angle_gamma   90.00
#
_symmetry.space_group_name_H-M   'P 1'
#
loop_
_entity.id
_entity.type
_entity.pdbx_description
1 polymer ?
#
loop_
_entity_poly.entity_id
_entity_poly.type
_entity_poly.pdbx_seq_one_letter_code
_entity_poly.pdbx_strand_id
1 'polypeptide(L)' 'MEAGRYEVLAAVGEGASGRVFKARETGGCQRRVALKKVRVLEQMEEGVPAFVIREVRLLRKLEAFDHPNVVK' A
#
# COMPACT_ATOMS: atom_id res chain seq x y z
N MET A 1 3.20 -0.14 -16.01
CA MET A 1 1.89 0.03 -15.34
C MET A 1 1.92 1.36 -14.63
N GLU A 2 1.16 2.34 -15.10
CA GLU A 2 0.96 3.61 -14.40
C GLU A 2 -0.22 3.46 -13.45
N ALA A 3 0.01 3.65 -12.15
CA ALA A 3 -1.05 3.69 -11.15
C ALA A 3 -1.44 5.15 -10.90
N GLY A 4 -1.89 5.85 -11.96
CA GLY A 4 -2.31 7.25 -11.94
C GLY A 4 -1.24 8.23 -11.44
N ARG A 5 -1.10 8.36 -10.12
CA ARG A 5 -0.16 9.25 -9.39
C ARG A 5 1.20 8.63 -9.09
N TYR A 6 1.45 7.40 -9.55
CA TYR A 6 2.71 6.70 -9.28
C TYR A 6 3.22 5.92 -10.48
N GLU A 7 4.52 6.04 -10.71
CA GLU A 7 5.31 5.30 -11.68
C GLU A 7 5.99 4.13 -10.97
N VAL A 8 5.62 2.92 -11.34
CA VAL A 8 6.22 1.70 -10.78
C VAL A 8 7.61 1.49 -11.37
N LEU A 9 8.63 1.39 -10.52
CA LEU A 9 10.03 1.23 -10.92
C LEU A 9 10.47 -0.24 -10.91
N ALA A 10 10.14 -0.99 -9.85
CA ALA A 10 10.55 -2.39 -9.71
C ALA A 10 9.66 -3.14 -8.71
N ALA A 11 9.53 -4.45 -8.88
CA ALA A 11 9.02 -5.33 -7.82
C ALA A 11 10.10 -5.51 -6.75
N VAL A 12 9.69 -5.50 -5.47
CA VAL A 12 10.61 -5.59 -4.32
C VAL A 12 10.35 -6.83 -3.49
N GLY A 13 9.12 -7.34 -3.49
CA GLY A 13 8.80 -8.57 -2.77
C GLY A 13 7.39 -9.09 -3.04
N GLU A 14 7.21 -10.37 -2.75
CA GLU A 14 5.93 -11.07 -2.79
C GLU A 14 5.77 -11.89 -1.52
N GLY A 15 4.58 -11.87 -0.94
CA GLY A 15 4.23 -12.63 0.25
C GLY A 15 2.76 -12.99 0.28
N ALA A 16 2.34 -13.64 1.38
CA ALA A 16 0.96 -14.11 1.54
C ALA A 16 -0.08 -13.00 1.35
N SER A 17 0.21 -11.79 1.83
CA SER A 17 -0.68 -10.63 1.72
C SER A 17 -0.60 -9.88 0.38
N GLY A 18 0.21 -10.33 -0.57
CA GLY A 18 0.33 -9.74 -1.90
C GLY A 18 1.75 -9.28 -2.29
N ARG A 19 1.83 -8.36 -3.25
CA ARG A 19 3.10 -7.91 -3.87
C ARG A 19 3.44 -6.47 -3.50
N VAL A 20 4.73 -6.18 -3.34
CA VAL A 20 5.25 -4.86 -3.03
C VAL A 20 6.12 -4.38 -4.19
N PHE A 21 5.90 -3.13 -4.59
CA PHE A 21 6.64 -2.47 -5.64
C PHE A 21 7.30 -1.20 -5.13
N LYS A 22 8.52 -0.93 -5.58
CA LYS A 22 9.15 0.38 -5.46
C LYS A 22 8.58 1.26 -6.57
N ALA A 23 8.12 2.43 -6.20
CA ALA A 23 7.55 3.39 -7.13
C ALA A 23 8.05 4.81 -6.85
N ARG A 24 7.76 5.70 -7.78
CA ARG A 24 7.99 7.13 -7.70
C ARG A 24 6.66 7.86 -7.89
N GLU A 25 6.37 8.84 -7.05
CA GLU A 25 5.23 9.74 -7.24
C GLU A 25 5.37 10.48 -8.58
N THR A 26 4.32 10.47 -9.42
CA THR A 26 4.28 11.22 -10.67
C THR A 26 3.85 12.65 -10.38
N GLY A 27 4.60 13.63 -10.90
CA GLY A 27 4.46 15.04 -10.52
C GLY A 27 4.98 15.36 -9.10
N GLY A 28 4.75 16.59 -8.64
CA GLY A 28 5.09 17.04 -7.28
C GLY A 28 6.56 16.80 -6.88
N CYS A 29 6.77 16.37 -5.62
CA CYS A 29 8.10 16.15 -5.03
C CYS A 29 8.82 14.87 -5.53
N GLN A 30 8.21 14.08 -6.42
CA GLN A 30 8.79 12.84 -6.98
C GLN A 30 9.38 11.88 -5.94
N ARG A 31 8.68 11.72 -4.80
CA ARG A 31 9.15 10.89 -3.70
C ARG A 31 9.19 9.42 -4.10
N ARG A 32 10.19 8.71 -3.56
CA ARG A 32 10.26 7.24 -3.65
C ARG A 32 9.32 6.64 -2.60
N VAL A 33 8.45 5.73 -3.03
CA VAL A 33 7.43 5.11 -2.18
C VAL A 33 7.39 3.60 -2.40
N ALA A 34 6.80 2.89 -1.44
CA ALA A 34 6.45 1.47 -1.59
C ALA A 34 4.95 1.34 -1.85
N LEU A 35 4.57 0.66 -2.93
CA LEU A 35 3.18 0.33 -3.25
C LEU A 35 2.93 -1.13 -2.93
N LYS A 36 2.06 -1.40 -1.94
CA LYS A 36 1.61 -2.76 -1.62
C LYS A 36 0.30 -3.05 -2.34
N LYS A 37 0.33 -3.95 -3.33
CA LYS A 37 -0.86 -4.53 -3.94
C LYS A 37 -1.34 -5.69 -3.09
N VAL A 38 -2.38 -5.43 -2.29
CA VAL A 38 -2.98 -6.44 -1.40
C VAL A 38 -3.71 -7.49 -2.23
N ARG A 39 -3.45 -8.77 -1.94
CA ARG A 39 -4.19 -9.88 -2.54
C ARG A 39 -5.40 -10.20 -1.67
N VAL A 40 -6.60 -10.03 -2.22
CA VAL A 40 -7.85 -10.43 -1.58
C VAL A 40 -8.24 -11.78 -2.17
N LEU A 41 -8.30 -12.82 -1.31
CA LEU A 41 -8.56 -14.20 -1.73
C LEU A 41 -10.06 -14.55 -1.72
N GLU A 42 -10.85 -13.82 -0.93
CA GLU A 42 -12.30 -14.01 -0.86
C GLU A 42 -12.97 -13.30 -2.04
N GLN A 43 -13.96 -13.97 -2.66
CA GLN A 43 -14.75 -13.37 -3.72
C GLN A 43 -15.39 -12.09 -3.18
N MET A 44 -15.17 -10.97 -3.87
CA MET A 44 -15.67 -9.64 -3.48
C MET A 44 -17.20 -9.50 -3.63
N GLU A 45 -17.95 -10.61 -3.63
CA GLU A 45 -19.41 -10.58 -3.69
C GLU A 45 -20.01 -9.85 -2.47
N GLU A 46 -19.37 -9.99 -1.31
CA GLU A 46 -19.70 -9.25 -0.08
C GLU A 46 -18.91 -7.93 0.07
N GLY A 47 -18.14 -7.54 -0.94
CA GLY A 47 -17.34 -6.32 -0.95
C GLY A 47 -15.93 -6.50 -0.38
N VAL A 48 -15.40 -5.46 0.27
CA VAL A 48 -14.03 -5.46 0.83
C VAL A 48 -14.03 -6.19 2.17
N PRO A 49 -13.19 -7.23 2.38
CA PRO A 49 -13.17 -7.96 3.64
C PRO A 49 -12.88 -7.09 4.85
N ALA A 50 -13.54 -7.40 5.97
CA ALA A 50 -13.45 -6.61 7.20
C ALA A 50 -12.01 -6.48 7.73
N PHE A 51 -11.17 -7.50 7.54
CA PHE A 51 -9.77 -7.44 7.97
C PHE A 51 -8.98 -6.36 7.21
N VAL A 52 -9.20 -6.21 5.90
CA VAL A 52 -8.54 -5.19 5.08
C VAL A 52 -8.94 -3.81 5.56
N ILE A 53 -10.23 -3.59 5.82
CA ILE A 53 -10.74 -2.31 6.33
C ILE A 53 -10.13 -1.99 7.69
N ARG A 54 -10.09 -2.98 8.60
CA ARG A 54 -9.52 -2.81 9.95
C ARG A 54 -8.03 -2.49 9.90
N GLU A 55 -7.26 -3.20 9.10
CA GLU A 55 -5.82 -2.98 8.94
C GLU A 55 -5.52 -1.59 8.39
N VAL A 56 -6.17 -1.20 7.29
CA VAL A 56 -5.98 0.13 6.69
C VAL A 56 -6.35 1.23 7.69
N ARG A 57 -7.47 1.07 8.41
CA ARG A 57 -7.90 2.05 9.42
C ARG A 57 -6.91 2.16 10.57
N LEU A 58 -6.35 1.06 11.04
CA LEU A 58 -5.35 1.06 12.10
C LEU A 58 -4.06 1.74 11.62
N LEU A 59 -3.57 1.42 10.42
CA LEU A 59 -2.38 2.05 9.84
C LEU A 59 -2.55 3.58 9.70
N ARG A 60 -3.72 4.05 9.26
CA ARG A 60 -4.02 5.49 9.20
C ARG A 60 -4.06 6.16 10.58
N LYS A 61 -4.53 5.46 11.62
CA LYS A 61 -4.48 5.98 13.00
C LYS A 61 -3.03 6.04 13.52
N LEU A 62 -2.21 5.04 13.20
CA LEU A 62 -0.80 4.99 13.60
C LEU A 62 0.02 6.13 12.99
N GLU A 63 -0.30 6.54 11.76
CA GLU A 63 0.34 7.68 11.08
C GLU A 63 0.28 8.97 11.92
N ALA A 64 -0.81 9.20 12.66
CA ALA A 64 -0.99 10.38 13.50
C ALA A 64 -0.05 10.44 14.72
N PHE A 65 0.55 9.31 15.13
CA PHE A 65 1.48 9.27 16.26
C PHE A 65 2.92 9.65 15.88
N ASP A 66 3.22 9.76 14.58
CA ASP A 66 4.54 10.15 14.04
C ASP A 66 5.74 9.52 14.77
N HIS A 67 5.67 8.19 14.99
CA HIS A 67 6.71 7.50 15.73
C HIS A 67 7.96 7.25 14.85
N PRO A 68 9.17 7.62 15.28
CA PRO A 68 10.38 7.60 14.43
C PRO A 68 10.80 6.20 13.95
N ASN A 69 10.41 5.15 14.70
CA ASN A 69 10.71 3.75 14.36
C ASN A 69 9.57 3.02 13.63
N VAL A 70 8.55 3.74 13.14
CA VAL A 70 7.43 3.17 12.38
C VAL A 70 7.39 3.81 10.99
N VAL A 71 7.26 2.99 9.96
CA VAL A 71 7.17 3.45 8.57
C VAL A 71 5.84 4.18 8.32
N LYS A 72 5.89 5.25 7.51
CA LYS A 72 4.75 6.05 7.07
C LYS A 72 4.28 5.63 5.68
#